data_AF-A0A6A3EF14-F1
#
_entry.id   AF-A0A6A3EF14-F1
#
_cell.length_a   1.000
_cell.length_b   1.000
_cell.length_c   1.000
_cell.angle_alpha   90.00
_cell.angle_beta   90.00
_cell.angle_gamma   90.00
#
_symmetry.space_group_name_H-M   'P 1'
#
loop_
_entity.id
_entity.type
_entity.pdbx_description
1 polymer ?
#
loop_
_entity_poly.entity_id
_entity_poly.type
_entity_poly.pdbx_seq_one_letter_code
_entity_poly.pdbx_strand_id
1 'polypeptide(L)'
;MPSTPNKRHVWTVLVRAYPADDGNMLIEAMKPSKITKSQLTACNVCNLAVPHKMRVRERRCRDKACKEVSAGKPCAWYCKTPEC
;
A
#
# COMPACT_ATOMS: atom_id res chain seq x y z
N MET A 1 18.31 17.29 -26.65
CA MET A 1 18.16 15.88 -26.23
C MET A 1 16.74 15.69 -25.73
N PRO A 2 15.93 14.76 -26.28
CA PRO A 2 14.59 14.57 -25.78
C PRO A 2 14.69 13.91 -24.41
N SER A 3 14.21 14.61 -23.38
CA SER A 3 14.01 14.09 -22.03
C SER A 3 13.22 12.79 -22.13
N THR A 4 13.80 11.70 -21.65
CA THR A 4 13.13 10.41 -21.50
C THR A 4 11.75 10.63 -20.88
N PRO A 5 10.68 10.04 -21.43
CA PRO A 5 9.36 10.20 -20.85
C PRO A 5 9.46 9.71 -19.42
N ASN A 6 9.30 10.67 -18.49
CA ASN A 6 9.11 10.39 -17.08
C ASN A 6 8.14 9.22 -17.04
N LYS A 7 8.53 8.11 -16.41
CA LYS A 7 7.66 6.96 -16.13
C LYS A 7 6.58 7.47 -15.18
N ARG A 8 5.71 8.36 -15.67
CA ARG A 8 4.56 8.92 -14.97
C ARG A 8 3.84 7.68 -14.53
N HIS A 9 3.92 7.47 -13.22
CA HIS A 9 3.33 6.38 -12.49
C HIS A 9 2.13 5.82 -13.25
N VAL A 10 2.30 4.74 -14.03
CA VAL A 10 1.21 4.22 -14.89
C VAL A 10 -0.03 3.94 -14.04
N TRP A 11 0.20 3.60 -12.77
CA TRP A 11 -0.83 3.47 -11.74
C TRP A 11 -1.66 4.75 -11.52
N THR A 12 -1.12 5.98 -11.61
CA THR A 12 -1.93 7.20 -11.43
C THR A 12 -2.91 7.43 -12.58
N VAL A 13 -2.56 7.01 -13.79
CA VAL A 13 -3.47 7.05 -14.96
C VAL A 13 -4.57 6.00 -14.79
N LEU A 14 -4.19 4.78 -14.37
CA LEU A 14 -5.16 3.71 -14.11
C LEU A 14 -6.11 4.09 -12.97
N VAL A 15 -5.62 4.61 -11.86
CA VAL A 15 -6.44 4.98 -10.70
C VAL A 15 -7.45 6.09 -11.01
N ARG A 16 -7.09 7.05 -11.87
CA ARG A 16 -8.03 8.09 -12.33
C ARG A 16 -9.11 7.57 -13.27
N ALA A 17 -8.90 6.42 -13.89
CA ALA A 17 -9.86 5.79 -14.79
C ALA A 17 -10.89 4.90 -14.07
N TYR A 18 -10.70 4.63 -12.78
CA TYR A 18 -11.60 3.81 -11.97
C TYR A 18 -12.46 4.68 -11.04
N PRO A 19 -13.65 4.20 -10.63
CA PRO A 19 -14.42 4.79 -9.53
C PRO A 19 -13.54 5.00 -8.30
N ALA A 20 -13.79 6.03 -7.49
CA ALA A 20 -12.89 6.44 -6.40
C ALA A 20 -12.53 5.30 -5.43
N ASP A 21 -13.48 4.42 -5.15
CA ASP A 21 -13.29 3.26 -4.27
C ASP A 21 -12.34 2.21 -4.89
N ASP A 22 -12.57 1.86 -6.17
CA ASP A 22 -11.73 0.93 -6.92
C ASP A 22 -10.34 1.52 -7.22
N GLY A 23 -10.28 2.83 -7.46
CA GLY A 23 -9.06 3.59 -7.60
C GLY A 23 -8.18 3.47 -6.35
N ASN A 24 -8.76 3.59 -5.15
CA ASN A 24 -8.01 3.41 -3.90
C ASN A 24 -7.49 1.98 -3.76
N MET A 25 -8.29 0.95 -4.07
CA MET A 25 -7.83 -0.44 -4.07
C MET A 25 -6.69 -0.68 -5.08
N LEU A 26 -6.77 -0.08 -6.26
CA LEU A 26 -5.71 -0.12 -7.28
C LEU A 26 -4.43 0.61 -6.84
N ILE A 27 -4.55 1.75 -6.14
CA ILE A 27 -3.40 2.40 -5.50
C ILE A 27 -2.78 1.45 -4.49
N GLU A 28 -3.58 0.81 -3.64
CA GLU A 28 -3.07 -0.12 -2.63
C GLU A 28 -2.34 -1.33 -3.22
N ALA A 29 -2.87 -1.87 -4.32
CA ALA A 29 -2.28 -3.01 -5.02
C ALA A 29 -1.01 -2.64 -5.83
N MET A 30 -1.00 -1.48 -6.48
CA MET A 30 0.09 -1.11 -7.42
C MET A 30 1.15 -0.19 -6.83
N LYS A 31 0.88 0.50 -5.72
CA LYS A 31 1.85 1.44 -5.15
C LYS A 31 3.05 0.67 -4.60
N PRO A 32 4.28 0.99 -5.05
CA PRO A 32 5.50 0.37 -4.52
C PRO A 32 5.57 0.55 -3.00
N SER A 33 5.44 -0.54 -2.27
CA SER A 33 5.38 -0.54 -0.81
C SER A 33 6.33 -1.57 -0.23
N LYS A 34 6.67 -1.39 1.05
CA LYS A 34 7.44 -2.37 1.83
C LYS A 34 6.74 -2.63 3.16
N ILE A 35 6.86 -3.85 3.66
CA ILE A 35 6.43 -4.20 5.02
C ILE A 35 7.40 -3.52 6.00
N THR A 36 6.87 -2.64 6.84
CA THR A 36 7.64 -1.98 7.90
C THR A 36 7.40 -2.62 9.27
N LYS A 37 6.26 -3.29 9.45
CA LYS A 37 5.93 -4.00 10.69
C LYS A 37 5.16 -5.27 10.35
N SER A 38 5.44 -6.34 11.08
CA SER A 38 4.75 -7.62 10.97
C SER A 38 4.58 -8.15 12.38
N GLN A 39 3.35 -8.30 12.84
CA GLN A 39 3.04 -8.70 14.21
C GLN A 39 1.95 -9.77 14.22
N LEU A 40 2.00 -10.66 15.22
CA LEU A 40 0.95 -11.64 15.44
C LEU A 40 -0.09 -11.06 16.40
N THR A 41 -1.36 -11.14 16.03
CA THR A 41 -2.51 -10.70 16.84
C THR A 41 -3.51 -11.84 16.97
N ALA A 42 -4.32 -11.84 18.03
CA ALA A 42 -5.43 -12.80 18.12
C ALA A 42 -6.36 -12.64 16.92
N CYS A 43 -6.83 -13.76 16.36
CA CYS A 43 -7.82 -13.72 15.29
C CYS A 43 -9.19 -13.36 15.85
N ASN A 44 -9.80 -12.30 15.31
CA ASN A 44 -11.18 -11.90 15.60
C ASN A 44 -12.07 -11.99 14.35
N VAL A 45 -11.54 -12.53 13.25
CA VAL A 45 -12.22 -12.58 11.93
C VAL A 45 -12.71 -13.99 11.61
N CYS A 46 -11.85 -14.99 11.82
CA CYS A 46 -12.11 -16.37 11.51
C CYS A 46 -12.92 -17.01 12.66
N ASN A 47 -14.09 -17.61 12.38
CA ASN A 47 -14.95 -18.26 13.38
C ASN A 47 -14.47 -19.69 13.73
N LEU A 48 -13.15 -19.87 13.82
CA LEU A 48 -12.56 -21.16 14.19
C LEU A 48 -12.74 -21.40 15.69
N ALA A 49 -13.15 -22.61 16.05
CA ALA A 49 -13.33 -23.02 17.44
C ALA A 49 -12.04 -22.94 18.29
N VAL A 50 -10.88 -22.83 17.64
CA VAL A 50 -9.56 -22.74 18.29
C VAL A 50 -9.00 -21.33 18.13
N PRO A 51 -8.57 -20.68 19.24
CA PRO A 51 -7.85 -19.42 19.17
C PRO A 51 -6.58 -19.58 18.34
N HIS A 52 -6.46 -18.82 17.26
CA HIS A 52 -5.28 -18.77 16.41
C HIS A 52 -4.84 -17.32 16.21
N LYS A 53 -3.59 -17.15 15.79
CA LYS A 53 -2.97 -15.84 15.61
C LYS A 53 -3.01 -15.46 14.14
N MET A 54 -3.53 -14.28 13.83
CA MET A 54 -3.39 -13.63 12.53
C MET A 54 -2.07 -12.87 12.46
N ARG A 55 -1.52 -12.73 11.26
CA ARG A 55 -0.38 -11.86 11.00
C ARG A 55 -0.87 -10.53 10.43
N VAL A 56 -0.67 -9.45 11.17
CA VAL A 56 -0.93 -8.09 10.68
C VAL A 56 0.35 -7.50 10.13
N ARG A 57 0.33 -7.16 8.84
CA ARG A 57 1.45 -6.53 8.13
C ARG A 57 1.13 -5.06 7.86
N GLU A 58 1.97 -4.17 8.37
CA GLU A 58 1.91 -2.75 8.05
C GLU A 58 2.84 -2.46 6.87
N ARG A 59 2.27 -1.89 5.80
CA ARG A 59 2.99 -1.50 4.59
C ARG A 59 3.08 0.02 4.51
N ARG A 60 4.26 0.53 4.15
CA ARG A 60 4.48 1.96 3.86
C ARG A 60 5.02 2.15 2.45
N CYS A 61 4.76 3.34 1.90
CA CYS A 61 5.24 3.73 0.58
C CYS A 61 6.77 3.62 0.53
N ARG A 62 7.29 3.03 -0.54
CA ARG A 62 8.73 2.96 -0.85
C ARG A 62 9.09 3.76 -2.11
N ASP A 63 8.12 4.37 -2.76
CA ASP A 63 8.33 5.10 -4.00
C ASP A 63 9.25 6.32 -3.78
N LYS A 64 10.33 6.41 -4.58
CA LYS A 64 11.31 7.49 -4.50
C LYS A 64 10.70 8.83 -4.89
N ALA A 65 9.86 8.85 -5.93
CA ALA A 65 9.19 10.07 -6.36
C ALA A 65 8.25 10.60 -5.26
N CYS A 66 7.57 9.68 -4.56
CA CYS A 66 6.72 10.06 -3.44
C CYS A 66 7.52 10.67 -2.27
N LYS A 67 8.75 10.17 -2.03
CA LYS A 67 9.67 10.73 -1.02
C LYS A 67 10.17 12.14 -1.38
N GLU A 68 10.40 12.39 -2.67
CA GLU A 68 10.82 13.70 -3.17
C GLU A 68 9.69 14.73 -3.02
N VAL A 69 8.46 14.37 -3.40
CA VAL A 69 7.27 15.23 -3.25
C VAL A 69 6.95 15.51 -1.78
N SER A 70 7.16 14.55 -0.89
CA SER A 70 6.91 14.73 0.54
C SER A 70 8.00 15.53 1.28
N ALA A 71 8.95 16.13 0.55
CA ALA A 71 10.02 16.98 1.10
C ALA A 71 10.77 16.31 2.27
N GLY A 72 11.09 15.02 2.13
CA GLY A 72 11.78 14.25 3.14
C GLY A 72 10.92 13.73 4.29
N LYS A 73 9.65 14.16 4.41
CA LYS A 73 8.70 13.55 5.36
C LYS A 73 8.25 12.18 4.86
N PRO A 74 7.96 11.21 5.76
CA PRO A 74 7.35 9.96 5.35
C PRO A 74 6.02 10.21 4.62
N CYS A 75 5.79 9.51 3.51
CA CYS A 75 4.51 9.55 2.82
C CYS A 75 3.36 9.22 3.79
N ALA A 76 2.27 9.98 3.71
CA ALA A 76 1.07 9.78 4.53
C ALA A 76 0.38 8.43 4.26
N TRP A 77 0.63 7.81 3.11
CA TRP A 77 0.07 6.51 2.78
C TRP A 77 0.68 5.40 3.63
N TYR A 78 -0.18 4.67 4.32
CA TYR A 78 0.11 3.41 4.97
C TYR A 78 -1.09 2.47 4.80
N CYS A 79 -0.85 1.17 4.76
CA CYS A 79 -1.89 0.15 4.69
C CYS A 79 -1.61 -0.92 5.75
N LYS A 80 -2.66 -1.46 6.37
CA LYS A 80 -2.57 -2.59 7.30
C LYS A 80 -3.37 -3.75 6.75
N THR A 81 -2.69 -4.85 6.44
CA THR A 81 -3.33 -6.05 5.89
C THR A 81 -3.27 -7.15 6.94
N PRO A 82 -4.41 -7.60 7.48
CA PRO A 82 -4.47 -8.81 8.28
C PRO A 82 -4.50 -10.04 7.38
N GLU A 83 -3.64 -11.02 7.66
CA GLU A 83 -3.63 -12.33 7.01
C GLU A 83 -3.91 -13.39 8.10
N CYS A 84 -5.07 -14.04 8.01
CA CYS A 84 -5.37 -15.36 8.58
C CYS A 84 -4.71 -16.37 7.63
#